data_AF-A0A0D0BE87-F1
#
_entry.id   AF-A0A0D0BE87-F1
#
_cell.length_a   1.000
_cell.length_b   1.000
_cell.length_c   1.000
_cell.angle_alpha   90.00
_cell.angle_beta   90.00
_cell.angle_gamma   90.00
#
_symmetry.space_group_name_H-M   'P 1'
#
loop_
_entity.id
_entity.type
_entity.pdbx_description
1 polymer ?
#
loop_
_entity_poly.entity_id
_entity_poly.type
_entity_poly.pdbx_seq_one_letter_code
_entity_poly.pdbx_strand_id
1 'polypeptide(L)'
;MVEEALHRLKSARDGFRRSIDLTLSLFAPVRRLPEDVLVEIFSLYIQDSGIRRGERTYSLTLSRQHRISSPCFTLSRVCSFWQKVVFSRPAFWSSFSLNTTDLRRESKVMTILSECLSRSANAPLSLYIRPGNVDDSLVQKNAFNLFLEQAGRWECLDLFLPRHNLTSRFISWMQSGEQSPTFSSLRHLALDGHFSLEVTSVFQMLLRSSHLETLSTGNLDVPWSDFCQCDFSSLKKLEILGPSEGSVGQLLSRMPSLEVCNLISSFSGSPGDAQPTNTFYSSSLRRLSIDLENTIPESWQSLRTPHLRPYH
;
A
#
# COMPACT_ATOMS: atom_id res chain seq x y z
N MET A 1 -11.70 -54.81 41.10
CA MET A 1 -11.57 -53.91 42.27
C MET A 1 -10.38 -52.96 42.18
N VAL A 2 -9.15 -53.44 41.92
CA VAL A 2 -7.95 -52.58 41.80
C VAL A 2 -7.99 -51.66 40.57
N GLU A 3 -8.42 -52.16 39.41
CA GLU A 3 -8.53 -51.36 38.18
C GLU A 3 -9.53 -50.21 38.30
N GLU A 4 -10.61 -50.43 39.05
CA GLU A 4 -11.68 -49.45 39.25
C GLU A 4 -11.24 -48.31 40.17
N ALA A 5 -10.48 -48.63 41.22
CA ALA A 5 -9.81 -47.63 42.07
C ALA A 5 -8.77 -46.82 41.29
N LEU A 6 -8.02 -47.47 40.38
CA LEU A 6 -7.01 -46.83 39.56
C LEU A 6 -7.62 -45.90 38.49
N HIS A 7 -8.77 -46.29 37.91
CA HIS A 7 -9.54 -45.44 37.00
C HIS A 7 -10.11 -44.20 37.72
N ARG A 8 -10.64 -44.36 38.95
CA ARG A 8 -11.13 -43.23 39.75
C ARG A 8 -10.03 -42.24 40.09
N LEU A 9 -8.84 -42.71 40.48
CA LEU A 9 -7.68 -41.87 40.75
C LEU A 9 -7.20 -41.09 39.52
N LYS A 10 -7.18 -41.74 38.34
CA LYS A 10 -6.85 -41.05 37.08
C LYS A 10 -7.87 -39.96 36.76
N SER A 11 -9.17 -40.24 36.82
CA SER A 11 -10.21 -39.22 36.58
C SER A 11 -10.15 -38.07 37.59
N ALA A 12 -9.91 -38.34 38.88
CA ALA A 12 -9.77 -37.31 39.90
C ALA A 12 -8.54 -36.41 39.64
N ARG A 13 -7.40 -37.02 39.33
CA ARG A 13 -6.17 -36.29 38.95
C ARG A 13 -6.39 -35.42 37.70
N ASP A 14 -7.04 -35.96 36.67
CA ASP A 14 -7.30 -35.23 35.42
C ASP A 14 -8.33 -34.10 35.63
N GLY A 15 -9.27 -34.26 36.57
CA GLY A 15 -10.15 -33.19 37.03
C GLY A 15 -9.39 -32.07 37.75
N PHE A 16 -8.50 -32.44 38.68
CA PHE A 16 -7.69 -31.47 39.43
C PHE A 16 -6.73 -30.70 38.51
N ARG A 17 -6.10 -31.38 37.55
CA ARG A 17 -5.22 -30.78 36.55
C ARG A 17 -5.97 -29.77 35.67
N ARG A 18 -7.16 -30.13 35.18
CA ARG A 18 -8.02 -29.18 34.44
C ARG A 18 -8.37 -27.95 35.27
N SER A 19 -8.63 -28.11 36.57
CA SER A 19 -8.94 -27.00 37.48
C SER A 19 -7.73 -26.07 37.66
N ILE A 20 -6.52 -26.63 37.86
CA ILE A 20 -5.28 -25.87 37.91
C ILE A 20 -5.04 -25.12 36.60
N ASP A 21 -5.18 -25.77 35.45
CA ASP A 21 -4.96 -25.16 34.13
C ASP A 21 -5.92 -23.98 33.89
N LEU A 22 -7.18 -24.10 34.32
CA LEU A 22 -8.17 -23.02 34.32
C LEU A 22 -7.73 -21.84 35.21
N THR A 23 -7.31 -22.13 36.44
CA THR A 23 -6.83 -21.11 37.38
C THR A 23 -5.58 -20.39 36.86
N LEU A 24 -4.61 -21.12 36.33
CA LEU A 24 -3.41 -20.55 35.71
C LEU A 24 -3.75 -19.73 34.46
N SER A 25 -4.73 -20.18 33.66
CA SER A 25 -5.21 -19.41 32.51
C SER A 25 -5.84 -18.07 32.93
N LEU A 26 -6.56 -18.03 34.06
CA LEU A 26 -7.11 -16.79 34.61
C LEU A 26 -6.02 -15.82 35.08
N PHE A 27 -4.90 -16.35 35.58
CA PHE A 27 -3.75 -15.55 36.01
C PHE A 27 -2.72 -15.28 34.92
N ALA A 28 -2.95 -15.78 33.70
CA ALA A 28 -2.04 -15.58 32.59
C ALA A 28 -1.81 -14.07 32.36
N PRO A 29 -0.54 -13.61 32.23
CA PRO A 29 -0.20 -12.20 32.08
C PRO A 29 -1.01 -11.49 30.98
N VAL A 30 -1.33 -12.23 29.92
CA VAL A 30 -2.11 -11.76 28.77
C VAL A 30 -3.52 -11.24 29.11
N ARG A 31 -4.11 -11.70 30.22
CA ARG A 31 -5.42 -11.22 30.72
C ARG A 31 -5.30 -10.01 31.65
N ARG A 32 -4.09 -9.71 32.11
CA ARG A 32 -3.77 -8.58 32.99
C ARG A 32 -3.16 -7.40 32.23
N LEU A 33 -2.81 -7.60 30.96
CA LEU A 33 -2.32 -6.53 30.10
C LEU A 33 -3.44 -5.52 29.85
N PRO A 34 -3.16 -4.23 30.03
CA PRO A 34 -4.03 -3.16 29.55
C PRO A 34 -4.35 -3.30 28.07
N GLU A 35 -5.54 -2.87 27.65
CA GLU A 35 -6.00 -2.98 26.26
C GLU A 35 -5.06 -2.27 25.28
N ASP A 36 -4.57 -1.08 25.65
CA ASP A 36 -3.63 -0.27 24.88
C ASP A 36 -2.31 -1.01 24.61
N VAL A 37 -1.77 -1.72 25.61
CA VAL A 37 -0.55 -2.52 25.42
C VAL A 37 -0.82 -3.70 24.48
N LEU A 38 -1.99 -4.34 24.58
CA LEU A 38 -2.37 -5.40 23.64
C LEU A 38 -2.55 -4.87 22.22
N VAL A 39 -3.15 -3.69 22.06
CA VAL A 39 -3.29 -3.03 20.76
C VAL A 39 -1.93 -2.78 20.13
N GLU A 40 -0.95 -2.31 20.90
CA GLU A 40 0.42 -2.10 20.38
C GLU A 40 1.08 -3.42 19.96
N ILE A 41 0.99 -4.45 20.80
CA ILE A 41 1.51 -5.79 20.48
C ILE A 41 0.83 -6.33 19.21
N PHE A 42 -0.48 -6.15 19.06
CA PHE A 42 -1.22 -6.59 17.88
C PHE A 42 -0.81 -5.81 16.63
N SER A 43 -0.62 -4.49 16.74
CA SER A 43 -0.13 -3.66 15.63
C SER A 43 1.21 -4.18 15.12
N LEU A 44 2.16 -4.44 16.02
CA LEU A 44 3.48 -4.99 15.67
C LEU A 44 3.37 -6.37 15.04
N TYR A 45 2.56 -7.26 15.62
CA TYR A 45 2.32 -8.59 15.07
C TYR A 45 1.69 -8.54 13.67
N ILE A 46 0.71 -7.67 13.46
CA ILE A 46 0.04 -7.48 12.16
C ILE A 46 1.04 -6.98 11.11
N GLN A 47 1.92 -6.03 11.49
CA GLN A 47 2.96 -5.49 10.60
C GLN A 47 4.04 -6.52 10.25
N ASP A 48 4.39 -7.42 11.16
CA ASP A 48 5.42 -8.46 10.95
C ASP A 48 4.85 -9.68 10.19
N SER A 49 3.63 -10.08 10.51
CA SER A 49 2.98 -11.28 9.94
C SER A 49 2.20 -11.01 8.65
N GLY A 50 2.01 -9.74 8.27
CA GLY A 50 1.36 -9.37 7.03
C GLY A 50 2.20 -9.69 5.79
N ILE A 51 1.63 -9.46 4.61
CA ILE A 51 2.36 -9.67 3.35
C ILE A 51 3.12 -8.40 2.95
N ARG A 52 4.44 -8.54 2.70
CA ARG A 52 5.26 -7.44 2.20
C ARG A 52 5.07 -7.25 0.70
N ARG A 53 4.87 -6.00 0.28
CA ARG A 53 4.81 -5.53 -1.11
C ARG A 53 5.60 -4.22 -1.17
N GLY A 54 6.77 -4.25 -1.79
CA GLY A 54 7.71 -3.14 -1.73
C GLY A 54 8.09 -2.80 -0.27
N GLU A 55 7.99 -1.53 0.09
CA GLU A 55 8.27 -1.03 1.44
C GLU A 55 7.12 -1.22 2.44
N ARG A 56 5.93 -1.65 1.98
CA ARG A 56 4.72 -1.75 2.82
C ARG A 56 4.33 -3.18 3.16
N THR A 57 3.65 -3.33 4.31
CA THR A 57 3.04 -4.58 4.74
C THR A 57 1.52 -4.45 4.78
N TYR A 58 0.84 -5.46 4.24
CA TYR A 58 -0.63 -5.51 4.17
C TYR A 58 -1.19 -6.60 5.09
N SER A 59 -2.18 -6.24 5.90
CA SER A 59 -2.73 -7.13 6.93
C SER A 59 -3.72 -8.15 6.39
N LEU A 60 -4.37 -7.88 5.26
CA LEU A 60 -5.30 -8.78 4.59
C LEU A 60 -4.76 -9.15 3.21
N THR A 61 -4.66 -10.45 2.91
CA THR A 61 -4.21 -10.93 1.60
C THR A 61 -5.11 -12.02 1.05
N LEU A 62 -5.26 -12.01 -0.26
CA LEU A 62 -5.82 -13.12 -1.01
C LEU A 62 -4.70 -14.13 -1.32
N SER A 63 -4.98 -15.42 -1.10
CA SER A 63 -4.09 -16.52 -1.47
C SER A 63 -4.55 -17.18 -2.77
N ARG A 64 -3.62 -17.85 -3.45
CA ARG A 64 -3.89 -18.59 -4.69
C ARG A 64 -4.95 -19.70 -4.52
N GLN A 65 -5.20 -20.15 -3.29
CA GLN A 65 -6.24 -21.12 -2.95
C GLN A 65 -7.60 -20.48 -2.65
N HIS A 66 -7.83 -19.22 -3.07
CA HIS A 66 -9.07 -18.47 -2.84
C HIS A 66 -9.42 -18.30 -1.36
N ARG A 67 -8.40 -18.20 -0.50
CA ARG A 67 -8.58 -17.93 0.93
C ARG A 67 -8.07 -16.55 1.27
N ILE A 68 -8.82 -15.86 2.11
CA ILE A 68 -8.36 -14.63 2.75
C ILE A 68 -7.55 -15.02 3.99
N SER A 69 -6.34 -14.48 4.09
CA SER A 69 -5.50 -14.59 5.27
C SER A 69 -5.37 -13.22 5.92
N SER A 70 -5.40 -13.20 7.25
CA SER A 70 -5.08 -12.01 8.03
C SER A 70 -4.58 -12.40 9.41
N PRO A 71 -3.52 -11.74 9.94
CA PRO A 71 -3.12 -11.89 11.33
C PRO A 71 -4.27 -11.58 12.30
N CYS A 72 -5.21 -10.69 11.92
CA CYS A 72 -6.39 -10.34 12.71
C CYS A 72 -7.30 -11.56 12.97
N PHE A 73 -7.45 -12.46 11.99
CA PHE A 73 -8.23 -13.68 12.19
C PHE A 73 -7.57 -14.61 13.23
N THR A 74 -6.25 -14.71 13.22
CA THR A 74 -5.50 -15.49 14.21
C THR A 74 -5.68 -14.91 15.60
N LEU A 75 -5.47 -13.59 15.75
CA LEU A 75 -5.65 -12.90 17.03
C LEU A 75 -7.08 -13.05 17.58
N SER A 76 -8.09 -12.95 16.72
CA SER A 76 -9.50 -13.06 17.10
C SER A 76 -9.93 -14.44 17.64
N ARG A 77 -9.12 -15.47 17.42
CA ARG A 77 -9.44 -16.86 17.83
C ARG A 77 -8.83 -17.27 19.18
N VAL A 78 -7.99 -16.41 19.78
CA VAL A 78 -7.28 -16.74 21.02
C VAL A 78 -8.22 -16.77 22.22
N CYS A 79 -8.96 -15.69 22.45
CA CYS A 79 -9.98 -15.61 23.49
C CYS A 79 -11.00 -14.50 23.16
N SER A 80 -12.13 -14.47 23.87
CA SER A 80 -13.18 -13.46 23.67
C SER A 80 -12.70 -12.03 23.88
N PHE A 81 -11.75 -11.81 24.81
CA PHE A 81 -11.17 -10.48 25.03
C PHE A 81 -10.35 -10.01 23.82
N TRP A 82 -9.46 -10.86 23.30
CA TRP A 82 -8.68 -10.54 22.09
C TRP A 82 -9.57 -10.33 20.88
N GLN A 83 -10.62 -11.16 20.72
CA GLN A 83 -11.62 -10.97 19.69
C GLN A 83 -12.27 -9.59 19.77
N LYS A 84 -12.68 -9.17 20.97
CA LYS A 84 -13.27 -7.84 21.19
C LYS A 84 -12.30 -6.72 20.81
N VAL A 85 -11.04 -6.80 21.26
CA VAL A 85 -10.00 -5.80 20.96
C VAL A 85 -9.71 -5.71 19.46
N VAL A 86 -9.58 -6.85 18.77
CA VAL A 86 -9.31 -6.87 17.33
C VAL A 86 -10.49 -6.32 16.52
N PHE A 87 -11.72 -6.65 16.92
CA PHE A 87 -12.93 -6.21 16.20
C PHE A 87 -13.33 -4.77 16.49
N SER A 88 -12.90 -4.18 17.60
CA SER A 88 -13.18 -2.77 17.94
C SER A 88 -12.25 -1.77 17.26
N ARG A 89 -11.25 -2.24 16.49
CA ARG A 89 -10.19 -1.39 15.92
C ARG A 89 -10.23 -1.40 14.38
N PRO A 90 -10.86 -0.38 13.77
CA PRO A 90 -10.99 -0.31 12.32
C PRO A 90 -9.66 -0.33 11.54
N ALA A 91 -8.61 0.29 12.10
CA ALA A 91 -7.28 0.32 11.48
C ALA A 91 -6.65 -1.06 11.24
N PHE A 92 -7.02 -2.08 12.03
CA PHE A 92 -6.53 -3.45 11.82
C PHE A 92 -7.12 -4.10 10.56
N TRP A 93 -8.21 -3.54 10.05
CA TRP A 93 -8.97 -4.05 8.91
C TRP A 93 -8.86 -3.15 7.68
N SER A 94 -7.97 -2.15 7.68
CA SER A 94 -7.92 -1.12 6.63
C SER A 94 -6.81 -1.32 5.59
N SER A 95 -6.07 -2.44 5.63
CA SER A 95 -4.93 -2.71 4.73
C SER A 95 -5.09 -4.00 3.94
N PHE A 96 -5.20 -3.89 2.60
CA PHE A 96 -5.54 -5.00 1.71
C PHE A 96 -4.53 -5.17 0.58
N SER A 97 -4.02 -6.39 0.40
CA SER A 97 -3.26 -6.82 -0.78
C SER A 97 -4.17 -7.67 -1.68
N LEU A 98 -4.65 -7.05 -2.75
CA LEU A 98 -5.60 -7.60 -3.71
C LEU A 98 -4.88 -8.04 -4.99
N ASN A 99 -4.69 -9.35 -5.13
CA ASN A 99 -4.30 -9.95 -6.40
C ASN A 99 -5.55 -10.54 -7.07
N THR A 100 -6.08 -9.89 -8.09
CA THR A 100 -7.38 -10.29 -8.65
C THR A 100 -7.31 -11.61 -9.44
N THR A 101 -6.12 -12.14 -9.74
CA THR A 101 -6.00 -13.54 -10.25
C THR A 101 -6.51 -14.57 -9.26
N ASP A 102 -6.45 -14.23 -7.97
CA ASP A 102 -6.76 -15.11 -6.86
C ASP A 102 -8.25 -15.02 -6.48
N LEU A 103 -9.02 -14.24 -7.23
CA LEU A 103 -10.48 -14.17 -7.17
C LEU A 103 -11.06 -15.07 -8.28
N ARG A 104 -11.18 -16.37 -8.03
CA ARG A 104 -12.06 -17.24 -8.84
C ARG A 104 -13.42 -17.34 -8.16
N ARG A 105 -14.45 -17.69 -8.95
CA ARG A 105 -15.92 -17.75 -8.73
C ARG A 105 -16.46 -18.23 -7.36
N GLU A 106 -15.91 -17.76 -6.26
CA GLU A 106 -16.30 -18.11 -4.91
C GLU A 106 -16.97 -16.90 -4.25
N SER A 107 -18.29 -17.01 -4.07
CA SER A 107 -19.09 -15.99 -3.36
C SER A 107 -18.58 -15.71 -1.95
N LYS A 108 -18.01 -16.72 -1.28
CA LYS A 108 -17.50 -16.61 0.10
C LYS A 108 -16.36 -15.61 0.24
N VAL A 109 -15.46 -15.53 -0.74
CA VAL A 109 -14.34 -14.58 -0.70
C VAL A 109 -14.85 -13.16 -0.74
N MET A 110 -15.80 -12.88 -1.62
CA MET A 110 -16.45 -11.56 -1.72
C MET A 110 -17.18 -11.17 -0.44
N THR A 111 -17.88 -12.10 0.20
CA THR A 111 -18.54 -11.85 1.49
C THR A 111 -17.52 -11.51 2.58
N ILE A 112 -16.41 -12.24 2.67
CA ILE A 112 -15.39 -11.96 3.70
C ILE A 112 -14.65 -10.65 3.39
N LEU A 113 -14.36 -10.33 2.13
CA LEU A 113 -13.78 -9.03 1.74
C LEU A 113 -14.68 -7.88 2.15
N SER A 114 -15.99 -7.97 1.85
CA SER A 114 -16.98 -6.97 2.23
C SER A 114 -17.07 -6.82 3.76
N GLU A 115 -17.05 -7.93 4.50
CA GLU A 115 -17.05 -7.92 5.97
C GLU A 115 -15.76 -7.31 6.56
N CYS A 116 -14.60 -7.56 5.95
CA CYS A 116 -13.36 -6.91 6.37
C CYS A 116 -13.38 -5.41 6.07
N LEU A 117 -13.89 -5.03 4.89
CA LEU A 117 -14.04 -3.64 4.49
C LEU A 117 -15.03 -2.89 5.39
N SER A 118 -16.16 -3.51 5.77
CA SER A 118 -17.13 -2.90 6.70
C SER A 118 -16.51 -2.67 8.08
N ARG A 119 -15.66 -3.60 8.56
CA ARG A 119 -14.90 -3.45 9.81
C ARG A 119 -13.87 -2.35 9.77
N SER A 120 -13.35 -1.99 8.59
CA SER A 120 -12.48 -0.82 8.42
C SER A 120 -13.19 0.51 8.73
N ALA A 121 -14.52 0.50 8.89
CA ALA A 121 -15.34 1.66 9.23
C ALA A 121 -14.98 2.87 8.36
N ASN A 122 -14.44 3.95 8.95
CA ASN A 122 -13.95 5.15 8.24
C ASN A 122 -12.41 5.27 8.25
N ALA A 123 -11.68 4.23 8.65
CA ALA A 123 -10.23 4.27 8.70
C ALA A 123 -9.64 4.50 7.30
N PRO A 124 -8.51 5.22 7.19
CA PRO A 124 -7.79 5.34 5.92
C PRO A 124 -7.42 3.97 5.34
N LEU A 125 -7.67 3.80 4.04
CA LEU A 125 -7.44 2.53 3.35
C LEU A 125 -6.04 2.51 2.72
N SER A 126 -5.33 1.41 2.95
CA SER A 126 -4.07 1.07 2.27
C SER A 126 -4.30 -0.12 1.36
N LEU A 127 -4.13 0.09 0.05
CA LEU A 127 -4.42 -0.92 -0.96
C LEU A 127 -3.16 -1.24 -1.76
N TYR A 128 -2.92 -2.52 -1.97
CA TYR A 128 -2.07 -3.02 -3.05
C TYR A 128 -2.97 -3.73 -4.05
N ILE A 129 -2.92 -3.35 -5.33
CA ILE A 129 -3.78 -3.91 -6.37
C ILE A 129 -2.94 -4.43 -7.52
N ARG A 130 -3.12 -5.72 -7.82
CA ARG A 130 -2.60 -6.38 -9.02
C ARG A 130 -3.76 -6.96 -9.81
N PRO A 131 -4.15 -6.33 -10.93
CA PRO A 131 -5.15 -6.89 -11.82
C PRO A 131 -4.64 -8.21 -12.45
N GLY A 132 -5.50 -9.22 -12.50
CA GLY A 132 -5.16 -10.58 -12.94
C GLY A 132 -5.52 -10.89 -14.38
N ASN A 133 -4.67 -11.58 -15.14
CA ASN A 133 -4.77 -11.72 -16.60
C ASN A 133 -5.91 -12.61 -17.15
N VAL A 134 -6.94 -12.95 -16.36
CA VAL A 134 -7.96 -13.96 -16.72
C VAL A 134 -9.28 -13.31 -17.15
N ASP A 135 -9.97 -13.93 -18.12
CA ASP A 135 -11.25 -13.51 -18.72
C ASP A 135 -12.46 -13.48 -17.76
N ASP A 136 -12.32 -13.92 -16.50
CA ASP A 136 -13.38 -13.82 -15.49
C ASP A 136 -13.47 -12.39 -14.93
N SER A 137 -13.74 -11.46 -15.83
CA SER A 137 -13.63 -10.01 -15.63
C SER A 137 -14.66 -9.48 -14.63
N LEU A 138 -15.83 -10.12 -14.50
CA LEU A 138 -16.93 -9.61 -13.68
C LEU A 138 -16.66 -9.74 -12.17
N VAL A 139 -16.15 -10.89 -11.69
CA VAL A 139 -15.83 -11.07 -10.26
C VAL A 139 -14.72 -10.12 -9.84
N GLN A 140 -13.68 -10.00 -10.67
CA GLN A 140 -12.57 -9.07 -10.41
C GLN A 140 -13.02 -7.62 -10.43
N LYS A 141 -13.88 -7.25 -11.39
CA LYS A 141 -14.49 -5.92 -11.45
C LYS A 141 -15.36 -5.65 -10.23
N ASN A 142 -16.19 -6.59 -9.81
CA ASN A 142 -17.04 -6.43 -8.62
C ASN A 142 -16.20 -6.26 -7.35
N ALA A 143 -15.14 -7.05 -7.19
CA ALA A 143 -14.19 -6.89 -6.09
C ALA A 143 -13.53 -5.51 -6.12
N PHE A 144 -13.06 -5.06 -7.27
CA PHE A 144 -12.49 -3.73 -7.42
C PHE A 144 -13.51 -2.64 -7.09
N ASN A 145 -14.74 -2.75 -7.59
CA ASN A 145 -15.81 -1.78 -7.36
C ASN A 145 -16.15 -1.63 -5.86
N LEU A 146 -16.13 -2.71 -5.07
CA LEU A 146 -16.31 -2.61 -3.61
C LEU A 146 -15.31 -1.64 -2.96
N PHE A 147 -14.05 -1.64 -3.43
CA PHE A 147 -13.05 -0.70 -2.91
C PHE A 147 -13.16 0.67 -3.57
N LEU A 148 -13.51 0.73 -4.85
CA LEU A 148 -13.66 1.99 -5.60
C LEU A 148 -14.77 2.87 -5.01
N GLU A 149 -15.85 2.27 -4.51
CA GLU A 149 -16.90 2.96 -3.74
C GLU A 149 -16.36 3.68 -2.49
N GLN A 150 -15.18 3.27 -2.00
CA GLN A 150 -14.50 3.86 -0.85
C GLN A 150 -13.28 4.72 -1.25
N ALA A 151 -13.15 5.09 -2.54
CA ALA A 151 -12.00 5.82 -3.08
C ALA A 151 -11.62 7.10 -2.31
N GLY A 152 -12.62 7.82 -1.78
CA GLY A 152 -12.39 9.05 -1.01
C GLY A 152 -11.57 8.84 0.28
N ARG A 153 -11.44 7.60 0.75
CA ARG A 153 -10.67 7.24 1.96
C ARG A 153 -9.37 6.51 1.65
N TRP A 154 -9.04 6.30 0.38
CA TRP A 154 -7.77 5.67 0.01
C TRP A 154 -6.64 6.62 0.37
N GLU A 155 -5.76 6.19 1.27
CA GLU A 155 -4.60 6.96 1.71
C GLU A 155 -3.31 6.45 1.06
N CYS A 156 -3.19 5.13 0.92
CA CYS A 156 -2.08 4.49 0.22
C CYS A 156 -2.61 3.62 -0.91
N LEU A 157 -2.04 3.77 -2.11
CA LEU A 157 -2.34 2.92 -3.25
C LEU A 157 -1.04 2.46 -3.93
N ASP A 158 -0.80 1.17 -3.91
CA ASP A 158 0.29 0.52 -4.63
C ASP A 158 -0.30 -0.30 -5.79
N LEU A 159 -0.10 0.14 -7.03
CA LEU A 159 -0.61 -0.52 -8.24
C LEU A 159 0.52 -1.25 -8.96
N PHE A 160 0.30 -2.54 -9.25
CA PHE A 160 1.22 -3.35 -10.04
C PHE A 160 0.60 -3.76 -11.39
N LEU A 161 1.07 -3.14 -12.47
CA LEU A 161 0.55 -3.22 -13.84
C LEU A 161 1.66 -3.64 -14.83
N PRO A 162 2.13 -4.90 -14.80
CA PRO A 162 3.29 -5.35 -15.56
C PRO A 162 3.06 -5.44 -17.08
N ARG A 163 1.84 -5.22 -17.57
CA ARG A 163 1.45 -5.37 -18.97
C ARG A 163 0.42 -4.32 -19.36
N HIS A 164 0.51 -3.80 -20.58
CA HIS A 164 -0.40 -2.78 -21.11
C HIS A 164 -1.89 -3.18 -21.01
N ASN A 165 -2.23 -4.43 -21.31
CA ASN A 165 -3.62 -4.90 -21.25
C ASN A 165 -4.23 -4.81 -19.83
N LEU A 166 -3.41 -4.87 -18.78
CA LEU A 166 -3.86 -4.70 -17.40
C LEU A 166 -4.14 -3.23 -17.08
N THR A 167 -3.35 -2.32 -17.66
CA THR A 167 -3.55 -0.86 -17.55
C THR A 167 -4.87 -0.45 -18.18
N SER A 168 -5.12 -0.81 -19.44
CA SER A 168 -6.37 -0.44 -20.14
C SER A 168 -7.60 -1.00 -19.41
N ARG A 169 -7.47 -2.18 -18.81
CA ARG A 169 -8.53 -2.77 -18.00
C ARG A 169 -8.75 -2.07 -16.66
N PHE A 170 -7.68 -1.65 -15.99
CA PHE A 170 -7.79 -0.85 -14.77
C PHE A 170 -8.49 0.49 -15.06
N ILE A 171 -8.12 1.16 -16.16
CA ILE A 171 -8.79 2.38 -16.65
C ILE A 171 -10.29 2.12 -16.88
N SER A 172 -10.63 1.04 -17.60
CA SER A 172 -12.04 0.74 -17.89
C SER A 172 -12.86 0.44 -16.63
N TRP A 173 -12.25 -0.12 -15.59
CA TRP A 173 -12.91 -0.29 -14.30
C TRP A 173 -13.18 1.04 -13.60
N MET A 174 -12.18 1.93 -13.55
CA MET A 174 -12.35 3.27 -12.96
C MET A 174 -13.43 4.11 -13.66
N GLN A 175 -13.58 3.94 -14.98
CA GLN A 175 -14.54 4.68 -15.80
C GLN A 175 -15.93 4.04 -15.84
N SER A 176 -16.12 2.87 -15.22
CA SER A 176 -17.38 2.13 -15.33
C SER A 176 -18.50 2.59 -14.40
N GLY A 177 -18.22 3.49 -13.47
CA GLY A 177 -19.20 4.07 -12.55
C GLY A 177 -19.89 5.31 -13.13
N GLU A 178 -21.06 5.65 -12.60
CA GLU A 178 -21.81 6.88 -12.97
C GLU A 178 -21.07 8.16 -12.57
N GLN A 179 -20.21 8.09 -11.54
CA GLN A 179 -19.42 9.21 -11.04
C GLN A 179 -17.93 8.89 -11.13
N SER A 180 -17.14 9.91 -11.46
CA SER A 180 -15.67 9.79 -11.41
C SER A 180 -15.22 9.64 -9.95
N PRO A 181 -14.40 8.62 -9.63
CA PRO A 181 -13.90 8.43 -8.28
C PRO A 181 -13.03 9.63 -7.87
N THR A 182 -13.18 10.07 -6.63
CA THR A 182 -12.35 11.11 -6.02
C THR A 182 -11.40 10.48 -5.00
N PHE A 183 -10.16 10.94 -4.99
CA PHE A 183 -9.07 10.37 -4.19
C PHE A 183 -8.58 11.39 -3.16
N SER A 184 -9.52 11.98 -2.40
CA SER A 184 -9.27 13.13 -1.53
C SER A 184 -8.34 12.85 -0.35
N SER A 185 -8.22 11.59 0.07
CA SER A 185 -7.32 11.19 1.16
C SER A 185 -5.97 10.65 0.68
N LEU A 186 -5.74 10.57 -0.64
CA LEU A 186 -4.57 9.86 -1.18
C LEU A 186 -3.29 10.66 -0.88
N ARG A 187 -2.41 10.05 -0.09
CA ARG A 187 -1.10 10.59 0.32
C ARG A 187 0.06 9.83 -0.28
N HIS A 188 -0.13 8.55 -0.58
CA HIS A 188 0.91 7.70 -1.11
C HIS A 188 0.43 6.95 -2.35
N LEU A 189 1.21 7.07 -3.42
CA LEU A 189 0.96 6.38 -4.68
C LEU A 189 2.25 5.70 -5.13
N ALA A 190 2.18 4.38 -5.31
CA ALA A 190 3.21 3.60 -5.97
C ALA A 190 2.65 3.00 -7.27
N LEU A 191 3.29 3.27 -8.40
CA LEU A 191 2.92 2.74 -9.72
C LEU A 191 4.08 1.89 -10.24
N ASP A 192 3.95 0.58 -10.24
CA ASP A 192 4.97 -0.33 -10.75
C ASP A 192 4.42 -1.09 -11.98
N GLY A 193 5.23 -1.22 -13.03
CA GLY A 193 4.79 -1.79 -14.30
C GLY A 193 5.47 -1.23 -15.55
N HIS A 194 4.99 -1.71 -16.71
CA HIS A 194 5.35 -1.17 -18.02
C HIS A 194 4.21 -0.26 -18.48
N PHE A 195 4.48 1.04 -18.43
CA PHE A 195 3.48 2.07 -18.67
C PHE A 195 3.70 2.69 -20.04
N SER A 196 2.64 2.73 -20.87
CA SER A 196 2.59 3.51 -22.12
C SER A 196 1.82 4.81 -21.89
N LEU A 197 1.68 5.64 -22.94
CA LEU A 197 0.92 6.91 -22.96
C LEU A 197 -0.50 6.84 -22.33
N GLU A 198 -1.15 5.67 -22.31
CA GLU A 198 -2.45 5.48 -21.65
C GLU A 198 -2.41 5.79 -20.14
N VAL A 199 -1.23 5.77 -19.52
CA VAL A 199 -1.01 5.92 -18.08
C VAL A 199 -1.09 7.38 -17.65
N THR A 200 -0.87 8.33 -18.56
CA THR A 200 -1.19 9.74 -18.32
C THR A 200 -2.62 9.86 -17.81
N SER A 201 -3.56 9.10 -18.37
CA SER A 201 -4.96 9.14 -17.92
C SER A 201 -5.14 8.64 -16.47
N VAL A 202 -4.47 7.54 -16.10
CA VAL A 202 -4.49 6.98 -14.73
C VAL A 202 -3.87 7.97 -13.75
N PHE A 203 -2.71 8.51 -14.11
CA PHE A 203 -1.97 9.48 -13.31
C PHE A 203 -2.81 10.74 -13.08
N GLN A 204 -3.38 11.31 -14.14
CA GLN A 204 -4.27 12.48 -14.05
C GLN A 204 -5.57 12.18 -13.29
N MET A 205 -6.08 10.95 -13.33
CA MET A 205 -7.27 10.58 -12.55
C MET A 205 -6.95 10.49 -11.06
N LEU A 206 -5.84 9.83 -10.69
CA LEU A 206 -5.45 9.63 -9.30
C LEU A 206 -5.01 10.94 -8.64
N LEU A 207 -4.37 11.83 -9.40
CA LEU A 207 -3.74 13.05 -8.86
C LEU A 207 -4.63 14.28 -8.86
N ARG A 208 -5.77 14.24 -9.58
CA ARG A 208 -6.69 15.38 -9.73
C ARG A 208 -7.21 15.97 -8.41
N SER A 209 -7.16 15.21 -7.32
CA SER A 209 -7.74 15.61 -6.02
C SER A 209 -6.90 15.16 -4.81
N SER A 210 -5.66 14.75 -5.01
CA SER A 210 -4.82 14.18 -3.96
C SER A 210 -3.85 15.22 -3.36
N HIS A 211 -3.67 15.18 -2.04
CA HIS A 211 -2.54 15.86 -1.38
C HIS A 211 -1.36 14.90 -1.27
N LEU A 212 -0.81 14.51 -2.42
CA LEU A 212 0.18 13.45 -2.49
C LEU A 212 1.48 13.85 -1.78
N GLU A 213 1.92 13.02 -0.84
CA GLU A 213 3.16 13.19 -0.08
C GLU A 213 4.28 12.27 -0.58
N THR A 214 3.92 11.11 -1.15
CA THR A 214 4.87 10.15 -1.72
C THR A 214 4.40 9.66 -3.07
N LEU A 215 5.30 9.76 -4.03
CA LEU A 215 5.15 9.19 -5.35
C LEU A 215 6.33 8.25 -5.62
N SER A 216 6.04 6.99 -5.87
CA SER A 216 7.02 6.02 -6.35
C SER A 216 6.54 5.46 -7.68
N THR A 217 7.40 5.44 -8.68
CA THR A 217 7.03 4.99 -10.01
C THR A 217 8.15 4.14 -10.58
N GLY A 218 7.79 2.96 -11.07
CA GLY A 218 8.64 2.14 -11.91
C GLY A 218 8.83 2.79 -13.28
N ASN A 219 8.69 2.00 -14.34
CA ASN A 219 9.00 2.44 -15.71
C ASN A 219 7.85 3.28 -16.29
N LEU A 220 7.73 4.52 -15.81
CA LEU A 220 6.80 5.52 -16.33
C LEU A 220 7.46 6.28 -17.48
N ASP A 221 7.07 5.93 -18.70
CA ASP A 221 7.29 6.77 -19.88
C ASP A 221 6.15 7.79 -20.00
N VAL A 222 6.14 8.77 -19.09
CA VAL A 222 5.15 9.87 -19.11
C VAL A 222 5.84 11.12 -19.64
N PRO A 223 5.31 11.75 -20.71
CA PRO A 223 5.84 13.01 -21.22
C PRO A 223 5.93 14.08 -20.12
N TRP A 224 7.02 14.85 -20.14
CA TRP A 224 7.27 15.90 -19.13
C TRP A 224 6.13 16.91 -19.02
N SER A 225 5.50 17.25 -20.15
CA SER A 225 4.36 18.16 -20.24
C SER A 225 3.13 17.69 -19.47
N ASP A 226 2.88 16.38 -19.44
CA ASP A 226 1.74 15.78 -18.73
C ASP A 226 2.03 15.67 -17.24
N PHE A 227 3.26 15.28 -16.89
CA PHE A 227 3.70 15.21 -15.51
C PHE A 227 3.64 16.59 -14.84
N CYS A 228 4.03 17.65 -15.54
CA CYS A 228 3.99 19.04 -15.05
C CYS A 228 2.60 19.62 -14.79
N GLN A 229 1.54 18.99 -15.27
CA GLN A 229 0.16 19.46 -15.04
C GLN A 229 -0.36 19.08 -13.65
N CYS A 230 0.29 18.14 -12.97
CA CYS A 230 -0.11 17.70 -11.64
C CYS A 230 0.42 18.65 -10.55
N ASP A 231 -0.37 18.80 -9.48
CA ASP A 231 0.06 19.55 -8.29
C ASP A 231 0.90 18.65 -7.37
N PHE A 232 2.19 18.97 -7.26
CA PHE A 232 3.14 18.31 -6.37
C PHE A 232 3.62 19.19 -5.23
N SER A 233 2.87 20.24 -4.89
CA SER A 233 3.22 21.18 -3.81
C SER A 233 3.45 20.51 -2.45
N SER A 234 2.71 19.44 -2.16
CA SER A 234 2.81 18.65 -0.92
C SER A 234 3.79 17.47 -0.98
N LEU A 235 4.42 17.22 -2.14
CA LEU A 235 5.23 16.02 -2.34
C LEU A 235 6.54 16.09 -1.54
N LYS A 236 6.78 15.08 -0.70
CA LYS A 236 7.96 14.99 0.19
C LYS A 236 8.96 13.94 -0.26
N LYS A 237 8.47 12.81 -0.80
CA LYS A 237 9.29 11.72 -1.34
C LYS A 237 8.90 11.46 -2.80
N LEU A 238 9.88 11.53 -3.68
CA LEU A 238 9.76 11.18 -5.10
C LEU A 238 10.75 10.05 -5.40
N GLU A 239 10.27 9.00 -6.04
CA GLU A 239 11.09 7.93 -6.59
C GLU A 239 10.59 7.63 -8.00
N ILE A 240 11.37 7.98 -9.01
CA ILE A 240 10.96 7.79 -10.40
C ILE A 240 12.14 7.32 -11.25
N LEU A 241 11.84 6.59 -12.32
CA LEU A 241 12.72 6.56 -13.48
C LEU A 241 12.67 7.95 -14.13
N GLY A 242 13.83 8.54 -14.43
CA GLY A 242 13.91 9.95 -14.85
C GLY A 242 13.08 10.21 -16.10
N PRO A 243 12.42 11.39 -16.23
CA PRO A 243 11.62 11.69 -17.41
C PRO A 243 12.50 11.70 -18.68
N SER A 244 11.92 11.28 -19.79
CA SER A 244 12.60 11.23 -21.10
C SER A 244 13.00 12.61 -21.62
N GLU A 245 12.34 13.67 -21.16
CA GLU A 245 12.55 15.06 -21.58
C GLU A 245 12.62 16.01 -20.36
N GLY A 246 13.32 17.14 -20.51
CA GLY A 246 13.40 18.21 -19.51
C GLY A 246 14.67 18.19 -18.64
N SER A 247 14.81 19.20 -17.77
CA SER A 247 15.92 19.27 -16.79
C SER A 247 15.46 18.92 -15.38
N VAL A 248 16.36 18.35 -14.57
CA VAL A 248 16.08 18.06 -13.15
C VAL A 248 15.69 19.31 -12.38
N GLY A 249 16.31 20.45 -12.71
CA GLY A 249 16.01 21.73 -12.08
C GLY A 249 14.54 22.14 -12.24
N GLN A 250 13.99 22.00 -13.44
CA GLN A 250 12.57 22.27 -13.71
C GLN A 250 11.65 21.34 -12.92
N LEU A 251 12.01 20.06 -12.84
CA LEU A 251 11.28 19.08 -12.04
C LEU A 251 11.23 19.46 -10.56
N LEU A 252 12.39 19.70 -9.98
CA LEU A 252 12.50 20.02 -8.56
C LEU A 252 11.87 21.37 -8.20
N SER A 253 11.83 22.33 -9.12
CA SER A 253 11.17 23.63 -8.89
C SER A 253 9.66 23.53 -8.65
N ARG A 254 9.03 22.46 -9.14
CA ARG A 254 7.59 22.19 -8.96
C ARG A 254 7.28 21.52 -7.63
N MET A 255 8.31 21.09 -6.90
CA MET A 255 8.19 20.29 -5.69
C MET A 255 8.90 20.99 -4.52
N PRO A 256 8.35 22.13 -4.05
CA PRO A 256 9.01 22.96 -3.04
C PRO A 256 9.21 22.23 -1.70
N SER A 257 8.32 21.28 -1.40
CA SER A 257 8.33 20.50 -0.15
C SER A 257 9.16 19.21 -0.25
N LEU A 258 9.84 18.95 -1.38
CA LEU A 258 10.53 17.68 -1.60
C LEU A 258 11.75 17.55 -0.69
N GLU A 259 11.77 16.49 0.10
CA GLU A 259 12.87 16.18 1.03
C GLU A 259 13.74 15.04 0.52
N VAL A 260 13.14 14.06 -0.17
CA VAL A 260 13.80 12.86 -0.66
C VAL A 260 13.48 12.67 -2.14
N CYS A 261 14.51 12.59 -2.97
CA CYS A 261 14.40 12.29 -4.40
C CYS A 261 15.31 11.11 -4.76
N ASN A 262 14.75 10.07 -5.36
CA ASN A 262 15.49 8.94 -5.93
C ASN A 262 15.21 8.89 -7.45
N LEU A 263 16.27 9.01 -8.25
CA LEU A 263 16.20 9.03 -9.70
C LEU A 263 16.96 7.80 -10.23
N ILE A 264 16.19 6.83 -10.73
CA ILE A 264 16.69 5.47 -11.03
C ILE A 264 17.23 5.36 -12.48
N SER A 265 16.99 6.35 -13.34
CA SER A 265 17.53 6.36 -14.72
C SER A 265 17.72 7.77 -15.27
N SER A 266 18.49 7.84 -16.36
CA SER A 266 18.90 9.05 -17.06
C SER A 266 17.78 9.81 -17.74
N PHE A 267 17.89 11.14 -17.70
CA PHE A 267 17.24 12.05 -18.64
C PHE A 267 17.82 11.78 -20.03
N SER A 268 17.06 11.22 -20.96
CA SER A 268 17.44 11.15 -22.37
C SER A 268 17.23 12.51 -23.03
N GLY A 269 17.84 13.57 -22.49
CA GLY A 269 17.83 14.87 -23.14
C GLY A 269 18.56 14.75 -24.47
N SER A 270 17.84 14.95 -25.59
CA SER A 270 18.51 15.28 -26.83
C SER A 270 19.31 16.56 -26.59
N PRO A 271 20.61 16.64 -26.95
CA PRO A 271 21.47 17.79 -26.65
C PRO A 271 21.01 19.12 -27.28
N GLY A 272 19.90 19.13 -28.01
CA GLY A 272 19.30 20.31 -28.65
C GLY A 272 18.32 21.13 -27.79
N ASP A 273 17.74 20.59 -26.72
CA ASP A 273 16.70 21.29 -25.92
C ASP A 273 17.21 21.87 -24.60
N ALA A 274 18.48 21.64 -24.25
CA ALA A 274 19.14 22.30 -23.14
C ALA A 274 19.53 23.73 -23.53
N GLN A 275 18.56 24.64 -23.66
CA GLN A 275 18.89 26.06 -23.49
C GLN A 275 19.43 26.24 -22.07
N PRO A 276 20.63 26.81 -21.88
CA PRO A 276 21.16 27.13 -20.57
C PRO A 276 20.30 28.25 -19.99
N THR A 277 19.21 27.87 -19.33
CA THR A 277 18.44 28.79 -18.53
C THR A 277 19.31 29.09 -17.31
N ASN A 278 19.80 30.33 -17.21
CA ASN A 278 20.52 30.87 -16.05
C ASN A 278 19.68 30.89 -14.76
N THR A 279 18.58 30.16 -14.72
CA THR A 279 17.63 30.06 -13.62
C THR A 279 18.14 28.99 -12.67
N PHE A 280 18.65 29.42 -11.52
CA PHE A 280 19.03 28.50 -10.45
C PHE A 280 17.79 28.08 -9.67
N TYR A 281 17.63 26.78 -9.47
CA TYR A 281 16.52 26.22 -8.71
C TYR A 281 17.00 25.82 -7.31
N SER A 282 16.44 26.47 -6.29
CA SER A 282 16.66 26.12 -4.89
C SER A 282 15.66 25.06 -4.47
N SER A 283 16.14 23.97 -3.88
CA SER A 283 15.28 22.88 -3.39
C SER A 283 15.48 22.65 -1.88
N SER A 284 14.39 22.28 -1.20
CA SER A 284 14.37 21.83 0.20
C SER A 284 14.96 20.42 0.41
N LEU A 285 15.54 19.86 -0.65
CA LEU A 285 16.04 18.50 -0.73
C LEU A 285 17.08 18.20 0.35
N ARG A 286 16.82 17.14 1.11
CA ARG A 286 17.72 16.63 2.15
C ARG A 286 18.49 15.41 1.68
N ARG A 287 17.88 14.59 0.83
CA ARG A 287 18.46 13.37 0.26
C ARG A 287 18.21 13.30 -1.24
N LEU A 288 19.28 13.05 -1.98
CA LEU A 288 19.27 12.83 -3.42
C LEU A 288 20.02 11.53 -3.70
N SER A 289 19.33 10.58 -4.32
CA SER A 289 19.93 9.37 -4.85
C SER A 289 19.77 9.40 -6.36
N ILE A 290 20.87 9.17 -7.08
CA ILE A 290 20.91 9.22 -8.53
C ILE A 290 21.73 8.02 -8.99
N ASP A 291 21.17 7.26 -9.93
CA ASP A 291 21.96 6.29 -10.68
C ASP A 291 22.80 7.01 -11.73
N LEU A 292 24.13 6.87 -11.63
CA LEU A 292 25.10 7.57 -12.48
C LEU A 292 25.39 6.83 -13.80
N GLU A 293 24.90 5.60 -13.98
CA GLU A 293 25.33 4.76 -15.12
C GLU A 293 24.99 5.37 -16.50
N ASN A 294 24.10 6.36 -16.59
CA ASN A 294 23.73 7.02 -17.85
C ASN A 294 23.47 8.55 -17.74
N THR A 295 23.94 9.25 -16.70
CA THR A 295 23.57 10.67 -16.49
C THR A 295 24.25 11.65 -17.43
N ILE A 296 23.48 12.58 -18.02
CA ILE A 296 24.00 13.73 -18.77
C ILE A 296 24.33 14.86 -17.77
N PRO A 297 25.60 15.30 -17.64
CA PRO A 297 25.99 16.33 -16.66
C PRO A 297 25.27 17.67 -16.81
N GLU A 298 24.88 18.04 -18.03
CA GLU A 298 24.20 19.30 -18.34
C GLU A 298 22.82 19.42 -17.68
N SER A 299 22.12 18.29 -17.49
CA SER A 299 20.78 18.26 -16.88
C SER A 299 20.75 18.69 -15.40
N TRP A 300 21.92 18.85 -14.78
CA TRP A 300 22.09 19.14 -13.35
C TRP A 300 22.70 20.52 -13.05
N GLN A 301 23.20 21.24 -14.06
CA GLN A 301 23.99 22.47 -13.86
C GLN A 301 23.20 23.60 -13.18
N SER A 302 21.87 23.63 -13.39
CA SER A 302 20.94 24.61 -12.83
C SER A 302 20.51 24.32 -11.38
N LEU A 303 20.87 23.16 -10.82
CA LEU A 303 20.41 22.75 -9.50
C LEU A 303 21.26 23.37 -8.38
N ARG A 304 20.61 23.88 -7.33
CA ARG A 304 21.23 24.30 -6.07
C ARG A 304 20.51 23.66 -4.90
N THR A 305 21.21 22.80 -4.16
CA THR A 305 20.65 22.01 -3.04
C THR A 305 21.41 22.31 -1.74
N PRO A 306 21.17 23.48 -1.11
CA PRO A 306 21.94 23.94 0.05
C PRO A 306 21.76 23.06 1.31
N HIS A 307 20.73 22.21 1.34
CA HIS A 307 20.41 21.35 2.48
C HIS A 307 20.77 19.86 2.27
N LEU A 308 21.44 19.54 1.16
CA LEU A 308 21.82 18.17 0.85
C LEU A 308 22.87 17.65 1.83
N ARG A 309 22.58 16.52 2.49
CA ARG A 309 23.55 15.86 3.37
C ARG A 309 24.30 14.79 2.60
N PRO A 310 25.64 14.69 2.71
CA PRO A 310 26.38 13.57 2.14
C PRO A 310 25.94 12.25 2.81
N TYR A 311 25.79 11.20 2.01
CA TYR A 311 25.57 9.84 2.51
C TYR A 311 26.85 9.38 3.23
N HIS A 312 26.73 8.94 4.48
CA HIS A 312 27.80 8.28 5.24
C HIS A 312 27.67 6.77 5.12
#